data_AF-A0A9D1QCS7-F1
#
_entry.id   AF-A0A9D1QCS7-F1
#
_cell.length_a   1.000
_cell.length_b   1.000
_cell.length_c   1.000
_cell.angle_alpha   90.00
_cell.angle_beta   90.00
_cell.angle_gamma   90.00
#
_symmetry.space_group_name_H-M   'P 1'
#
loop_
_entity.id
_entity.type
_entity.pdbx_description
1 polymer ?
#
loop_
_entity_poly.entity_id
_entity_poly.type
_entity_poly.pdbx_seq_one_letter_code
_entity_poly.pdbx_strand_id
1 'polypeptide(L)'
;MPRIIPIRDLKDTAAISKLCNESQEPVYITKNGYGDMVIMSMKAYEEKLELLDVYTKLEQAERQLEAGETVDPRASLQKLRAKYGI
;
A
#
# COMPACT_ATOMS: atom_id res chain seq x y z
N MET A 1 -10.87 -4.91 -13.17
CA MET A 1 -10.40 -6.30 -13.35
C MET A 1 -8.90 -6.27 -13.60
N PRO A 2 -8.11 -7.11 -12.93
CA PRO A 2 -6.66 -7.14 -13.10
C PRO A 2 -6.30 -7.53 -14.55
N ARG A 3 -5.35 -6.81 -15.14
CA ARG A 3 -4.86 -7.12 -16.49
C ARG A 3 -3.87 -8.27 -16.39
N ILE A 4 -4.04 -9.28 -17.24
CA ILE A 4 -3.20 -10.47 -17.28
C ILE A 4 -2.58 -10.56 -18.68
N ILE A 5 -1.25 -10.63 -18.77
CA ILE A 5 -0.53 -10.73 -20.04
C ILE A 5 0.52 -11.84 -19.99
N PRO A 6 0.86 -12.47 -21.12
CA PRO A 6 1.93 -13.47 -21.15
C PRO A 6 3.31 -12.83 -21.06
N ILE A 7 4.28 -13.53 -20.46
CA ILE A 7 5.66 -13.06 -20.26
C ILE A 7 6.37 -12.64 -21.57
N ARG A 8 5.95 -13.21 -22.71
CA ARG A 8 6.51 -12.87 -24.03
C ARG A 8 6.23 -11.42 -24.44
N ASP A 9 5.17 -10.81 -23.89
CA ASP A 9 4.75 -9.45 -24.21
C ASP A 9 5.61 -8.41 -23.47
N LEU A 10 6.43 -8.84 -22.50
CA LEU A 10 7.41 -7.99 -21.81
C LEU A 10 8.53 -7.48 -22.72
N LYS A 11 8.65 -8.01 -23.95
CA LYS A 11 9.63 -7.57 -24.94
C LYS A 11 9.44 -6.11 -25.35
N ASP A 12 8.20 -5.61 -25.34
CA ASP A 12 7.90 -4.20 -25.60
C ASP A 12 7.86 -3.42 -24.29
N THR A 13 9.03 -3.04 -23.78
CA THR A 13 9.16 -2.35 -22.50
C THR A 13 8.49 -0.97 -22.50
N ALA A 14 8.37 -0.32 -23.66
CA ALA A 14 7.71 0.98 -23.77
C ALA A 14 6.19 0.84 -23.59
N ALA A 15 5.57 -0.14 -24.26
CA ALA A 15 4.16 -0.45 -24.08
C ALA A 15 3.85 -0.89 -22.64
N ILE A 16 4.73 -1.70 -22.03
CA ILE A 16 4.57 -2.13 -20.64
C ILE A 16 4.71 -0.96 -19.66
N SER A 17 5.70 -0.08 -19.85
CA SER A 17 5.86 1.10 -19.00
C SER A 17 4.61 2.00 -19.07
N LYS A 18 4.09 2.25 -20.28
CA LYS A 18 2.85 2.99 -20.49
C LYS A 18 1.67 2.30 -19.79
N LEU A 19 1.52 0.99 -19.99
CA LEU A 19 0.47 0.17 -19.35
C LEU A 19 0.50 0.29 -17.83
N CYS A 20 1.68 0.20 -17.20
CA CYS A 20 1.84 0.30 -15.75
C CYS A 20 1.60 1.72 -15.21
N ASN A 21 1.84 2.76 -16.00
CA ASN A 21 1.59 4.15 -15.61
C ASN A 21 0.12 4.55 -15.78
N GLU A 22 -0.56 4.03 -16.79
CA GLU A 22 -2.00 4.25 -17.02
C GLU A 22 -2.86 3.38 -16.09
N SER A 23 -2.34 2.23 -15.65
CA SER A 23 -3.01 1.34 -14.71
C SER A 23 -2.71 1.75 -13.27
N GLN A 24 -3.74 2.02 -12.47
CA GLN A 24 -3.63 2.13 -11.01
C GLN A 24 -3.57 0.75 -10.32
N GLU A 25 -3.75 -0.32 -11.08
CA GLU A 25 -3.78 -1.69 -10.59
C GLU A 25 -2.58 -2.51 -11.11
N PRO A 26 -2.14 -3.53 -10.36
CA PRO A 26 -1.11 -4.46 -10.81
C PRO A 26 -1.49 -5.17 -12.11
N VAL A 27 -0.48 -5.36 -12.96
CA VAL A 27 -0.55 -6.22 -14.14
C VAL A 27 0.08 -7.56 -13.78
N TYR A 28 -0.67 -8.63 -14.00
CA TYR A 28 -0.23 -9.99 -13.73
C TYR A 28 0.40 -10.58 -14.98
N ILE A 29 1.54 -11.23 -14.80
CA ILE A 29 2.28 -11.87 -15.87
C ILE A 29 2.11 -13.37 -15.74
N THR A 30 1.83 -14.03 -16.86
CA THR A 30 1.75 -15.48 -16.94
C THR A 30 2.86 -16.08 -17.78
N LYS A 31 3.35 -17.25 -17.36
CA LYS A 31 4.31 -18.07 -18.11
C LYS A 31 3.74 -19.48 -18.22
N ASN A 32 3.55 -19.94 -19.46
CA ASN A 32 2.94 -21.25 -19.76
C ASN A 32 1.57 -21.46 -19.08
N GLY A 33 0.75 -20.41 -18.96
CA GLY A 33 -0.57 -20.47 -18.34
C GLY A 33 -0.59 -20.33 -16.82
N TYR A 34 0.58 -20.29 -16.16
CA TYR A 34 0.70 -20.10 -14.71
C TYR A 34 1.07 -18.67 -14.38
N GLY A 35 0.59 -18.15 -13.23
CA GLY A 35 1.05 -16.87 -12.70
C GLY A 35 2.54 -16.91 -12.38
N ASP A 36 3.28 -15.89 -12.82
CA ASP A 36 4.74 -15.84 -12.74
C ASP A 36 5.20 -14.62 -11.93
N MET A 37 4.72 -13.43 -12.28
CA MET A 37 5.07 -12.18 -11.58
C MET A 37 3.97 -11.13 -11.67
N VAL A 38 4.12 -10.06 -10.89
CA VAL A 38 3.26 -8.87 -10.94
C VAL A 38 4.13 -7.65 -11.19
N ILE A 39 3.69 -6.78 -12.08
CA ILE A 39 4.36 -5.51 -12.38
C ILE A 39 3.38 -4.34 -12.25
N MET A 40 3.87 -3.19 -11.78
CA MET A 40 3.10 -1.95 -11.63
C MET A 40 4.04 -0.75 -11.69
N SER A 41 3.50 0.47 -11.84
CA SER A 41 4.31 1.68 -11.71
C SER A 41 4.81 1.86 -10.28
N MET A 42 5.94 2.56 -10.12
CA MET A 42 6.49 2.86 -8.79
C MET A 42 5.46 3.61 -7.92
N LYS A 43 4.76 4.59 -8.50
CA LYS A 43 3.70 5.33 -7.83
C LYS A 43 2.61 4.40 -7.27
N ALA A 44 2.07 3.50 -8.09
CA ALA A 44 1.02 2.58 -7.65
C ALA A 44 1.52 1.60 -6.57
N TYR A 45 2.81 1.21 -6.65
CA TYR A 45 3.43 0.38 -5.63
C TYR A 45 3.55 1.12 -4.28
N GLU A 46 4.05 2.35 -4.30
CA GLU A 46 4.20 3.20 -3.11
C GLU A 46 2.84 3.50 -2.46
N GLU A 47 1.83 3.90 -3.25
CA GLU A 47 0.47 4.16 -2.74
C GLU A 47 -0.15 2.93 -2.06
N LYS A 48 0.09 1.72 -2.60
CA LYS A 48 -0.39 0.47 -1.97
C LYS A 48 0.36 0.17 -0.68
N LEU A 49 1.67 0.43 -0.60
CA LEU A 49 2.43 0.27 0.64
C LEU A 49 1.96 1.24 1.73
N GLU A 50 1.72 2.50 1.37
CA GLU A 50 1.19 3.51 2.30
C GLU A 50 -0.18 3.09 2.85
N LEU A 51 -1.06 2.57 1.98
CA LEU A 51 -2.37 2.09 2.41
C LEU A 51 -2.27 0.89 3.36
N LEU A 52 -1.33 -0.04 3.13
CA LEU A 52 -1.08 -1.16 4.03
C LEU A 52 -0.57 -0.71 5.40
N ASP A 53 0.27 0.32 5.45
CA ASP A 53 0.73 0.92 6.71
C ASP A 53 -0.44 1.57 7.47
N VAL A 54 -1.34 2.26 6.79
CA VAL A 54 -2.58 2.79 7.38
C VAL A 54 -3.42 1.66 7.98
N TYR A 55 -3.67 0.57 7.24
CA TYR A 55 -4.43 -0.57 7.77
C TYR A 55 -3.77 -1.19 8.99
N THR A 56 -2.45 -1.34 8.97
CA THR A 56 -1.70 -1.87 10.11
C THR A 56 -1.87 -0.99 11.35
N LYS A 57 -1.81 0.34 11.18
CA LYS A 57 -2.01 1.30 12.27
C LYS A 57 -3.45 1.30 12.80
N LEU A 58 -4.44 1.14 11.91
CA LEU A 58 -5.83 1.02 12.32
C LEU A 58 -6.08 -0.25 13.13
N GLU A 59 -5.56 -1.39 12.69
CA GLU A 59 -5.65 -2.65 13.44
C GLU A 59 -5.01 -2.53 14.83
N GLN A 60 -3.85 -1.88 14.93
CA GLN A 60 -3.21 -1.62 16.21
C GLN A 60 -4.08 -0.73 17.11
N ALA A 61 -4.68 0.33 16.57
CA ALA A 61 -5.57 1.21 17.32
C ALA A 61 -6.83 0.48 17.81
N GLU A 62 -7.42 -0.39 16.99
CA GLU A 62 -8.57 -1.22 17.37
C GLU A 62 -8.22 -2.16 18.53
N ARG A 63 -7.07 -2.83 18.47
CA ARG A 63 -6.60 -3.68 19.59
C ARG A 63 -6.37 -2.89 20.88
N GLN A 64 -5.82 -1.68 20.79
CA GLN A 64 -5.63 -0.80 21.95
C GLN A 64 -6.98 -0.36 22.54
N LEU A 65 -7.98 -0.09 21.70
CA LEU A 65 -9.34 0.21 22.15
C LEU A 65 -9.94 -0.97 22.91
N GLU A 66 -9.83 -2.19 22.38
CA GLU A 66 -10.33 -3.41 23.02
C GLU A 66 -9.62 -3.71 24.35
N ALA A 67 -8.30 -3.49 24.42
CA ALA A 67 -7.51 -3.67 25.64
C ALA A 67 -7.72 -2.53 26.67
N GLY A 68 -8.44 -1.47 26.33
CA GLY A 68 -8.60 -0.28 27.17
C GLY A 68 -7.34 0.57 27.29
N GLU A 69 -6.34 0.35 26.44
CA GLU A 69 -5.07 1.07 26.39
C GLU A 69 -5.21 2.43 25.68
N THR A 70 -6.22 3.19 26.10
CA THR A 70 -6.52 4.51 25.54
C THR A 70 -6.20 5.60 26.54
N VAL A 71 -5.94 6.80 26.04
CA VAL A 71 -5.68 7.97 26.88
C VAL A 71 -6.62 9.08 26.45
N ASP A 72 -7.17 9.81 27.42
CA ASP A 72 -7.98 10.98 27.14
C ASP A 72 -7.21 11.95 26.21
N PRO A 73 -7.84 12.42 25.11
CA PRO A 73 -7.17 13.28 24.14
C PRO A 73 -6.64 14.59 24.75
N ARG A 74 -7.38 15.22 25.68
CA ARG A 74 -6.94 16.48 26.30
C ARG A 74 -5.76 16.26 27.24
N ALA A 75 -5.81 15.19 28.03
CA ALA A 75 -4.71 14.81 28.91
C ALA A 75 -3.44 14.47 28.11
N SER A 76 -3.58 13.78 26.98
CA SER A 76 -2.47 13.45 26.07
C SER A 76 -1.82 14.69 25.47
N LEU A 77 -2.63 15.63 24.96
CA LEU A 77 -2.14 16.90 24.41
C LEU A 77 -1.45 17.75 25.49
N GLN A 78 -2.00 17.80 26.71
CA GLN A 78 -1.38 18.54 27.81
C GLN A 78 -0.01 17.96 28.18
N LYS A 79 0.14 16.63 28.21
CA LYS A 79 1.44 15.97 28.42
C LYS A 79 2.45 16.28 27.31
N LEU A 80 2.01 16.27 26.04
CA LEU A 80 2.89 16.61 24.91
C LEU A 80 3.37 18.05 24.98
N ARG A 81 2.46 19.00 25.24
CA ARG A 81 2.79 20.42 25.44
C ARG A 81 3.77 20.63 26.58
N ALA A 82 3.53 19.99 27.72
CA ALA A 82 4.43 20.06 28.87
C ALA A 82 5.82 19.47 28.58
N LYS A 83 5.90 18.40 27.76
CA LYS A 83 7.16 17.72 27.41
C LYS A 83 7.99 18.50 26.39
N TYR A 84 7.35 19.11 25.39
CA TYR A 84 8.03 19.73 24.26
C TYR A 84 7.95 21.26 24.23
N GLY A 85 7.28 21.89 25.20
CA GLY A 85 7.20 23.35 25.32
C GLY A 85 6.40 24.04 24.21
N ILE A 86 5.42 23.32 23.62
CA ILE A 86 4.53 23.79 22.54
C ILE A 86 3.13 24.09 23.09
#